data_AF-A0A3D4G2R9-F1
#
_entry.id   AF-A0A3D4G2R9-F1
#
_cell.length_a   1.000
_cell.length_b   1.000
_cell.length_c   1.000
_cell.angle_alpha   90.00
_cell.angle_beta   90.00
_cell.angle_gamma   90.00
#
_symmetry.space_group_name_H-M   'P 1'
#
loop_
_entity.id
_entity.type
_entity.pdbx_description
1 polymer ?
#
loop_
_entity_poly.entity_id
_entity_poly.type
_entity_poly.pdbx_seq_one_letter_code
_entity_poly.pdbx_strand_id
1 'polypeptide(L)'
;DILPRTSSLQVAHERGWATGLVTTAWVTDATPAAFSAHVPDRSQMVEIFRQMTDLPVDVILGGGQSIFQRAFVQDSMDLRPGIEESYDYVESPEDLTRAAGGGGARVLGLFAPGSMPRVSARTPSLVEMTGAALQILERDPDGFFLLVENEGVDTEFHANAERHIVEAEMLDLDAAVRVALDFREEHPGTLVLVVADHETGGVTLSNDDNRDIVLGYSTGYHTAAFVPLFAVGPGAERFGGILDNDEVGRILKELVGAAP
;
A
#
# COMPACT_ATOMS: atom_id res chain seq x y z
N ASP A 1 -17.33 -5.45 -17.31
CA ASP A 1 -16.24 -5.38 -18.30
C ASP A 1 -15.09 -6.21 -17.72
N ILE A 2 -14.58 -7.23 -18.42
CA ILE A 2 -13.56 -8.17 -17.92
C ILE A 2 -12.18 -7.92 -18.55
N LEU A 3 -12.05 -6.87 -19.35
CA LEU A 3 -10.80 -6.55 -20.02
C LEU A 3 -9.84 -5.85 -19.05
N PRO A 4 -8.57 -6.27 -18.99
CA PRO A 4 -7.53 -5.58 -18.24
C PRO A 4 -7.48 -4.09 -18.58
N ARG A 5 -7.31 -3.23 -17.56
CA ARG A 5 -7.20 -1.78 -17.71
C ARG A 5 -5.93 -1.31 -17.02
N THR A 6 -5.10 -0.53 -17.73
CA THR A 6 -3.84 0.01 -17.18
C THR A 6 -4.10 0.78 -15.88
N SER A 7 -3.41 0.42 -14.80
CA SER A 7 -3.46 1.12 -13.51
C SER A 7 -2.64 2.42 -13.53
N SER A 8 -2.73 3.26 -12.50
CA SER A 8 -1.86 4.43 -12.35
C SER A 8 -0.39 4.06 -12.17
N LEU A 9 -0.09 2.96 -11.48
CA LEU A 9 1.28 2.46 -11.31
C LEU A 9 1.85 1.98 -12.64
N GLN A 10 1.07 1.27 -13.46
CA GLN A 10 1.51 0.86 -14.79
C GLN A 10 1.76 2.07 -15.71
N VAL A 11 0.94 3.12 -15.61
CA VAL A 11 1.21 4.39 -16.32
C VAL A 11 2.51 5.03 -15.83
N ALA A 12 2.82 5.01 -14.52
CA ALA A 12 4.09 5.51 -14.00
C ALA A 12 5.28 4.72 -14.56
N HIS A 13 5.19 3.39 -14.51
CA HIS A 13 6.20 2.49 -15.07
C HIS A 13 6.43 2.73 -16.57
N GLU A 14 5.37 2.87 -17.37
CA GLU A 14 5.45 3.18 -18.80
C GLU A 14 6.12 4.52 -19.10
N ARG A 15 6.17 5.44 -18.12
CA ARG A 15 6.88 6.73 -18.20
C ARG A 15 8.33 6.67 -17.74
N GLY A 16 8.78 5.51 -17.27
CA GLY A 16 10.10 5.35 -16.69
C GLY A 16 10.20 5.83 -15.24
N TRP A 17 9.09 6.09 -14.56
CA TRP A 17 9.11 6.40 -13.13
C TRP A 17 9.36 5.13 -12.32
N ALA A 18 10.06 5.26 -11.20
CA ALA A 18 10.15 4.20 -10.22
C ALA A 18 8.77 3.93 -9.57
N THR A 19 8.55 2.68 -9.16
CA THR A 19 7.25 2.25 -8.65
C THR A 19 7.36 1.49 -7.33
N GLY A 20 6.45 1.78 -6.39
CA GLY A 20 6.46 1.16 -5.07
C GLY A 20 5.07 0.76 -4.57
N LEU A 21 5.03 -0.37 -3.87
CA LEU A 21 3.89 -0.91 -3.15
C LEU A 21 4.32 -1.26 -1.71
N VAL A 22 3.73 -0.59 -0.74
CA VAL A 22 3.95 -0.84 0.69
C VAL A 22 2.63 -1.18 1.34
N THR A 23 2.56 -2.28 2.08
CA THR A 23 1.35 -2.69 2.81
C THR A 23 1.70 -3.42 4.10
N THR A 24 0.79 -3.38 5.08
CA THR A 24 0.82 -4.27 6.24
C THR A 24 0.14 -5.61 5.99
N ALA A 25 -0.48 -5.82 4.83
CA ALA A 25 -1.13 -7.06 4.40
C ALA A 25 -0.14 -8.07 3.80
N TRP A 26 -0.67 -9.10 3.14
CA TRP A 26 0.09 -9.78 2.09
C TRP A 26 0.35 -8.78 0.96
N VAL A 27 1.57 -8.76 0.41
CA VAL A 27 1.85 -7.91 -0.76
C VAL A 27 0.98 -8.26 -1.99
N THR A 28 0.38 -9.45 -2.01
CA THR A 28 -0.54 -9.92 -3.05
C THR A 28 -2.02 -9.72 -2.71
N ASP A 29 -2.34 -9.04 -1.62
CA ASP A 29 -3.73 -8.74 -1.28
C ASP A 29 -4.33 -7.70 -2.26
N ALA A 30 -5.65 -7.52 -2.22
CA ALA A 30 -6.39 -6.81 -3.26
C ALA A 30 -5.89 -5.39 -3.51
N THR A 31 -5.60 -4.62 -2.45
CA THR A 31 -5.19 -3.22 -2.58
C THR A 31 -3.87 -3.07 -3.33
N PRO A 32 -2.73 -3.67 -2.93
CA PRO A 32 -1.51 -3.60 -3.73
C PRO A 32 -1.64 -4.30 -5.09
N ALA A 33 -2.38 -5.42 -5.15
CA ALA A 33 -2.58 -6.18 -6.38
C ALA A 33 -3.30 -5.38 -7.48
N ALA A 34 -4.27 -4.53 -7.12
CA ALA A 34 -5.04 -3.74 -8.06
C ALA A 34 -4.18 -2.75 -8.87
N PHE A 35 -2.97 -2.42 -8.40
CA PHE A 35 -2.05 -1.52 -9.09
C PHE A 35 -1.08 -2.25 -10.03
N SER A 36 -0.90 -3.56 -9.91
CA SER A 36 0.21 -4.27 -10.58
C SER A 36 -0.19 -5.59 -11.24
N ALA A 37 -1.40 -6.10 -11.02
CA ALA A 37 -1.86 -7.36 -11.56
C ALA A 37 -3.29 -7.30 -12.13
N HIS A 38 -3.54 -8.19 -13.10
CA HIS A 38 -4.81 -8.40 -13.78
C HIS A 38 -5.19 -9.87 -13.67
N VAL A 39 -6.06 -10.18 -12.71
CA VAL A 39 -6.61 -11.51 -12.49
C VAL A 39 -8.12 -11.44 -12.32
N PRO A 40 -8.89 -12.47 -12.73
CA PRO A 40 -10.34 -12.48 -12.56
C PRO A 40 -10.79 -12.66 -11.10
N ASP A 41 -9.88 -13.08 -10.20
CA ASP A 41 -10.20 -13.36 -8.80
C ASP A 41 -8.98 -13.10 -7.91
N ARG A 42 -9.17 -12.35 -6.81
CA ARG A 42 -8.11 -11.93 -5.87
C ARG A 42 -7.40 -13.10 -5.17
N SER A 43 -8.00 -14.28 -5.14
CA SER A 43 -7.39 -15.48 -4.55
C SER A 43 -6.24 -16.05 -5.37
N GLN A 44 -6.03 -15.59 -6.61
CA GLN A 44 -4.93 -16.02 -7.48
C GLN A 44 -3.58 -15.38 -7.08
N MET A 45 -3.25 -15.42 -5.79
CA MET A 45 -2.09 -14.72 -5.20
C MET A 45 -0.75 -15.07 -5.86
N VAL A 46 -0.54 -16.30 -6.32
CA VAL A 46 0.71 -16.69 -7.00
C VAL A 46 0.83 -16.00 -8.36
N GLU A 47 -0.27 -15.92 -9.10
CA GLU A 47 -0.30 -15.24 -10.40
C GLU A 47 -0.18 -13.72 -10.23
N ILE A 48 -0.82 -13.16 -9.20
CA ILE A 48 -0.64 -11.75 -8.81
C ILE A 48 0.85 -11.47 -8.54
N PHE A 49 1.50 -12.30 -7.73
CA PHE A 49 2.91 -12.14 -7.38
C PHE A 49 3.81 -12.22 -8.62
N ARG A 50 3.54 -13.18 -9.53
CA ARG A 50 4.26 -13.30 -10.80
C ARG A 50 4.12 -12.03 -11.66
N GLN A 51 2.91 -11.48 -11.78
CA GLN A 51 2.67 -10.25 -12.54
C GLN A 51 3.34 -9.02 -11.91
N MET A 52 3.38 -8.91 -10.58
CA MET A 52 4.12 -7.87 -9.87
C MET A 52 5.61 -7.88 -10.22
N THR A 53 6.21 -9.07 -10.26
CA THR A 53 7.63 -9.23 -10.56
C THR A 53 7.95 -9.09 -12.06
N ASP A 54 7.01 -9.42 -12.94
CA ASP A 54 7.11 -9.24 -14.40
C ASP A 54 6.90 -7.79 -14.86
N LEU A 55 6.14 -6.98 -14.10
CA LEU A 55 5.99 -5.52 -14.29
C LEU A 55 7.22 -4.73 -13.81
N PRO A 56 8.30 -5.42 -13.45
CA PRO A 56 9.08 -5.21 -12.21
C PRO A 56 8.77 -3.94 -11.40
N VAL A 57 7.88 -4.05 -10.41
CA VAL A 57 7.69 -2.98 -9.40
C VAL A 57 8.96 -2.83 -8.57
N ASP A 58 9.55 -1.64 -8.49
CA ASP A 58 10.89 -1.47 -7.92
C ASP A 58 10.95 -1.69 -6.40
N VAL A 59 9.92 -1.29 -5.66
CA VAL A 59 9.85 -1.50 -4.20
C VAL A 59 8.57 -2.24 -3.84
N ILE A 60 8.69 -3.42 -3.24
CA ILE A 60 7.54 -4.20 -2.74
C ILE A 60 7.80 -4.55 -1.27
N LEU A 61 7.08 -3.94 -0.34
CA LEU A 61 7.28 -4.13 1.10
C LEU A 61 5.98 -4.55 1.79
N GLY A 62 6.02 -5.62 2.57
CA GLY A 62 4.89 -6.03 3.40
C GLY A 62 5.01 -7.45 3.94
N GLY A 63 3.88 -8.10 4.12
CA GLY A 63 3.80 -9.50 4.52
C GLY A 63 3.74 -10.48 3.34
N GLY A 64 3.68 -11.77 3.66
CA GLY A 64 3.41 -12.83 2.68
C GLY A 64 4.61 -13.70 2.32
N GLN A 65 5.62 -13.89 3.17
CA GLN A 65 6.75 -14.81 2.90
C GLN A 65 6.31 -16.20 2.43
N SER A 66 5.14 -16.68 2.87
CA SER A 66 4.60 -17.97 2.41
C SER A 66 4.34 -18.00 0.92
N ILE A 67 4.00 -16.87 0.26
CA ILE A 67 3.79 -16.84 -1.19
C ILE A 67 5.12 -17.05 -1.92
N PHE A 68 6.19 -16.45 -1.41
CA PHE A 68 7.54 -16.60 -1.94
C PHE A 68 8.07 -18.02 -1.77
N GLN A 69 7.83 -18.63 -0.60
CA GLN A 69 8.18 -20.03 -0.33
C GLN A 69 7.34 -21.02 -1.15
N ARG A 70 6.11 -20.65 -1.49
CA ARG A 70 5.18 -21.43 -2.32
C ARG A 70 5.13 -20.96 -3.76
N ALA A 71 6.11 -20.18 -4.23
CA ALA A 71 6.13 -19.58 -5.57
C ALA A 71 6.40 -20.62 -6.67
N PHE A 72 5.54 -21.64 -6.70
CA PHE A 72 5.37 -22.62 -7.74
C PHE A 72 4.14 -22.18 -8.53
N VAL A 73 4.34 -21.75 -9.77
CA VAL A 73 3.24 -21.56 -10.71
C VAL A 73 2.67 -22.95 -11.03
N GLN A 74 1.37 -23.02 -11.39
CA GLN A 74 0.81 -24.18 -12.10
C GLN A 74 1.88 -24.74 -13.04
N ASP A 75 2.29 -25.99 -12.81
CA ASP A 75 3.39 -26.69 -13.52
C ASP A 75 4.83 -26.51 -13.00
N SER A 76 5.04 -26.30 -11.69
CA SER A 76 6.34 -26.50 -10.99
C SER A 76 7.47 -25.50 -11.29
N MET A 77 7.17 -24.36 -11.90
CA MET A 77 8.14 -23.27 -12.07
C MET A 77 8.37 -22.55 -10.74
N ASP A 78 9.60 -22.64 -10.23
CA ASP A 78 10.06 -21.90 -9.05
C ASP A 78 10.43 -20.47 -9.46
N LEU A 79 9.69 -19.47 -8.95
CA LEU A 79 9.94 -18.06 -9.27
C LEU A 79 11.14 -17.48 -8.49
N ARG A 80 11.62 -18.16 -7.44
CA ARG A 80 12.65 -17.62 -6.55
C ARG A 80 13.95 -17.26 -7.26
N PRO A 81 14.54 -18.09 -8.14
CA PRO A 81 15.79 -17.73 -8.80
C PRO A 81 15.71 -16.45 -9.64
N GLY A 82 14.59 -16.23 -10.34
CA GLY A 82 14.41 -15.01 -11.15
C GLY A 82 14.18 -13.77 -10.28
N ILE A 83 13.50 -13.93 -9.14
CA ILE A 83 13.30 -12.85 -8.18
C ILE A 83 14.61 -12.50 -7.48
N GLU A 84 15.36 -13.49 -7.00
CA GLU A 84 16.67 -13.29 -6.35
C GLU A 84 17.72 -12.68 -7.29
N GLU A 85 17.59 -12.90 -8.61
CA GLU A 85 18.42 -12.21 -9.61
C GLU A 85 17.99 -10.74 -9.83
N SER A 86 16.71 -10.44 -9.63
CA SER A 86 16.12 -9.14 -9.98
C SER A 86 15.88 -8.19 -8.80
N TYR A 87 15.85 -8.72 -7.58
CA TYR A 87 15.50 -8.00 -6.35
C TYR A 87 16.48 -8.32 -5.23
N ASP A 88 16.81 -7.29 -4.45
CA ASP A 88 17.34 -7.47 -3.10
C ASP A 88 16.19 -7.95 -2.20
N TYR A 89 16.17 -9.26 -1.90
CA TYR A 89 15.21 -9.84 -0.98
C TYR A 89 15.59 -9.54 0.47
N VAL A 90 14.68 -8.92 1.23
CA VAL A 90 14.89 -8.52 2.64
C VAL A 90 13.81 -9.06 3.54
N GLU A 91 14.19 -9.52 4.74
CA GLU A 91 13.28 -10.17 5.69
C GLU A 91 13.31 -9.55 7.09
N SER A 92 14.10 -8.48 7.29
CA SER A 92 14.28 -7.81 8.56
C SER A 92 14.38 -6.28 8.42
N PRO A 93 14.06 -5.50 9.47
CA PRO A 93 14.29 -4.05 9.47
C PRO A 93 15.74 -3.65 9.19
N GLU A 94 16.71 -4.43 9.68
CA GLU A 94 18.13 -4.19 9.46
C GLU A 94 18.51 -4.36 7.98
N ASP A 95 17.94 -5.37 7.32
CA ASP A 95 18.16 -5.60 5.90
C ASP A 95 17.48 -4.53 5.05
N LEU A 96 16.26 -4.13 5.41
CA LEU A 96 15.55 -3.02 4.78
C LEU A 96 16.35 -1.71 4.87
N THR A 97 16.88 -1.38 6.06
CA THR A 97 17.71 -0.20 6.28
C THR A 97 18.96 -0.23 5.38
N ARG A 98 19.59 -1.40 5.24
CA ARG A 98 20.77 -1.55 4.38
C ARG A 98 20.44 -1.37 2.90
N ALA A 99 19.32 -1.95 2.44
CA ALA A 99 18.86 -1.80 1.07
C ALA A 99 18.53 -0.32 0.75
N ALA A 100 17.85 0.36 1.68
CA ALA A 100 17.54 1.78 1.58
C ALA A 100 18.78 2.70 1.63
N GLY A 101 19.89 2.25 2.22
CA GLY A 101 21.16 2.99 2.29
C GLY A 101 22.07 2.91 1.07
N GLY A 102 21.71 2.14 0.03
CA GLY A 102 22.53 1.98 -1.19
C GLY A 102 22.58 0.57 -1.77
N GLY A 103 21.57 -0.26 -1.48
CA GLY A 103 21.37 -1.56 -2.14
C GLY A 103 20.95 -1.41 -3.61
N GLY A 104 20.58 -2.54 -4.20
CA GLY A 104 20.13 -2.66 -5.58
C GLY A 104 18.95 -1.75 -5.93
N ALA A 105 18.70 -1.61 -7.24
CA ALA A 105 17.64 -0.76 -7.75
C ALA A 105 16.23 -1.24 -7.38
N ARG A 106 16.09 -2.52 -6.99
CA ARG A 106 14.80 -3.13 -6.65
C ARG A 106 14.88 -3.92 -5.36
N VAL A 107 13.86 -3.77 -4.52
CA VAL A 107 13.80 -4.37 -3.18
C VAL A 107 12.47 -5.09 -2.99
N LEU A 108 12.55 -6.35 -2.58
CA LEU A 108 11.40 -7.16 -2.17
C LEU A 108 11.53 -7.46 -0.68
N GLY A 109 10.74 -6.78 0.14
CA GLY A 109 10.68 -6.97 1.59
C GLY A 109 9.46 -7.76 2.02
N LEU A 110 9.66 -8.98 2.52
CA LEU A 110 8.60 -9.81 3.08
C LEU A 110 8.89 -10.10 4.56
N PHE A 111 8.11 -9.50 5.45
CA PHE A 111 8.43 -9.41 6.89
C PHE A 111 7.55 -10.31 7.78
N ALA A 112 6.61 -11.04 7.20
CA ALA A 112 5.78 -12.00 7.92
C ALA A 112 5.33 -13.15 7.00
N PRO A 113 5.03 -14.35 7.52
CA PRO A 113 4.52 -15.47 6.71
C PRO A 113 3.24 -15.15 5.93
N GLY A 114 2.36 -14.32 6.49
CA GLY A 114 1.18 -13.75 5.85
C GLY A 114 1.13 -12.25 6.07
N SER A 115 -0.05 -11.67 6.27
CA SER A 115 -0.18 -10.27 6.73
C SER A 115 0.69 -10.01 7.96
N MET A 116 1.24 -8.80 8.04
CA MET A 116 2.04 -8.37 9.18
C MET A 116 1.16 -8.28 10.43
N PRO A 117 1.73 -8.49 11.63
CA PRO A 117 0.96 -8.41 12.86
C PRO A 117 0.50 -6.95 13.12
N ARG A 118 -0.38 -6.80 14.12
CA ARG A 118 -0.79 -5.49 14.65
C ARG A 118 0.40 -4.63 15.04
N VAL A 119 0.20 -3.31 15.08
CA VAL A 119 1.22 -2.30 15.47
C VAL A 119 2.08 -2.72 16.65
N SER A 120 1.49 -3.29 17.72
CA SER A 120 2.21 -3.68 18.94
C SER A 120 3.33 -4.71 18.74
N ALA A 121 3.32 -5.46 17.64
CA ALA A 121 4.32 -6.48 17.32
C ALA A 121 4.85 -6.36 15.87
N ARG A 122 4.47 -5.32 15.15
CA ARG A 122 4.83 -5.10 13.75
C ARG A 122 6.28 -4.67 13.65
N THR A 123 7.05 -5.40 12.84
CA THR A 123 8.45 -5.08 12.56
C THR A 123 8.79 -5.52 11.13
N PRO A 124 9.29 -4.62 10.26
CA PRO A 124 9.35 -3.16 10.44
C PRO A 124 7.94 -2.55 10.54
N SER A 125 7.85 -1.37 11.15
CA SER A 125 6.63 -0.55 11.19
C SER A 125 6.27 -0.02 9.79
N LEU A 126 5.02 0.41 9.60
CA LEU A 126 4.60 1.04 8.34
C LEU A 126 5.40 2.32 8.07
N VAL A 127 5.74 3.06 9.13
CA VAL A 127 6.60 4.24 9.10
C VAL A 127 7.98 3.92 8.53
N GLU A 128 8.63 2.87 9.04
CA GLU A 128 9.95 2.42 8.55
C GLU A 128 9.90 1.94 7.10
N MET A 129 8.86 1.18 6.73
CA MET A 129 8.68 0.74 5.34
C MET A 129 8.44 1.93 4.40
N THR A 130 7.63 2.91 4.82
CA THR A 130 7.34 4.11 4.02
C THR A 130 8.60 4.94 3.81
N GLY A 131 9.38 5.19 4.88
CA GLY A 131 10.63 5.94 4.79
C GLY A 131 11.67 5.25 3.90
N ALA A 132 11.83 3.93 4.04
CA ALA A 132 12.73 3.15 3.20
C ALA A 132 12.29 3.17 1.72
N ALA A 133 10.99 3.02 1.45
CA ALA A 133 10.46 3.09 0.09
C ALA A 133 10.74 4.45 -0.55
N LEU A 134 10.45 5.55 0.14
CA LEU A 134 10.76 6.90 -0.34
C LEU A 134 12.25 7.07 -0.62
N GLN A 135 13.13 6.61 0.29
CA GLN A 135 14.59 6.70 0.13
C GLN A 135 15.13 5.91 -1.08
N ILE A 136 14.46 4.81 -1.46
CA ILE A 136 14.83 4.03 -2.64
C ILE A 136 14.29 4.70 -3.90
N LEU A 137 13.01 5.08 -3.89
CA LEU A 137 12.29 5.60 -5.06
C LEU A 137 12.75 7.01 -5.46
N GLU A 138 13.16 7.86 -4.50
CA GLU A 138 13.65 9.22 -4.79
C GLU A 138 14.93 9.24 -5.63
N ARG A 139 15.62 8.11 -5.73
CA ARG A 139 16.85 7.98 -6.52
C ARG A 139 16.58 8.04 -8.02
N ASP A 140 15.35 7.77 -8.45
CA ASP A 140 14.95 7.87 -9.84
C ASP A 140 14.70 9.35 -10.22
N PRO A 141 15.51 9.92 -11.13
CA PRO A 141 15.38 11.32 -11.50
C PRO A 141 14.11 11.64 -12.28
N ASP A 142 13.43 10.63 -12.86
CA ASP A 142 12.21 10.83 -13.62
C ASP A 142 10.97 10.94 -12.71
N GLY A 143 11.08 10.49 -11.46
CA GLY A 143 10.03 10.53 -10.43
C GLY A 143 9.57 9.15 -10.01
N PHE A 144 8.53 9.09 -9.17
CA PHE A 144 8.00 7.82 -8.67
C PHE A 144 6.49 7.82 -8.42
N PHE A 145 5.91 6.62 -8.40
CA PHE A 145 4.59 6.34 -7.85
C PHE A 145 4.72 5.40 -6.65
N LEU A 146 4.11 5.77 -5.51
CA LEU A 146 4.14 4.96 -4.29
C LEU A 146 2.72 4.81 -3.73
N LEU A 147 2.31 3.57 -3.50
CA LEU A 147 1.15 3.22 -2.68
C LEU A 147 1.63 2.78 -1.29
N VAL A 148 1.00 3.32 -0.24
CA VAL A 148 1.20 2.89 1.15
C VAL A 148 -0.16 2.54 1.75
N GLU A 149 -0.28 1.34 2.29
CA GLU A 149 -1.52 0.82 2.87
C GLU A 149 -1.31 0.36 4.32
N ASN A 150 -2.28 0.69 5.19
CA ASN A 150 -2.48 0.01 6.46
C ASN A 150 -3.77 -0.85 6.41
N GLU A 151 -3.61 -2.13 6.13
CA GLU A 151 -4.69 -3.14 6.12
C GLU A 151 -5.21 -3.45 7.54
N GLY A 152 -4.40 -3.17 8.56
CA GLY A 152 -4.79 -3.38 9.95
C GLY A 152 -6.05 -2.61 10.33
N VAL A 153 -6.29 -1.45 9.72
CA VAL A 153 -7.50 -0.66 9.98
C VAL A 153 -8.76 -1.45 9.63
N ASP A 154 -8.87 -1.94 8.39
CA ASP A 154 -10.02 -2.72 7.93
C ASP A 154 -10.18 -4.04 8.71
N THR A 155 -9.06 -4.76 8.90
CA THR A 155 -9.02 -6.01 9.67
C THR A 155 -9.61 -5.84 11.08
N GLU A 156 -9.23 -4.78 11.79
CA GLU A 156 -9.69 -4.54 13.16
C GLU A 156 -11.13 -4.01 13.22
N PHE A 157 -11.57 -3.26 12.20
CA PHE A 157 -12.97 -2.87 12.06
C PHE A 157 -13.87 -4.07 11.74
N HIS A 158 -13.44 -5.03 10.91
CA HIS A 158 -14.14 -6.30 10.71
C HIS A 158 -14.28 -7.12 12.00
N ALA A 159 -13.24 -7.10 12.84
CA ALA A 159 -13.23 -7.79 14.12
C ALA A 159 -14.08 -7.09 15.20
N ASN A 160 -14.65 -5.91 14.91
CA ASN A 160 -15.29 -5.03 15.89
C ASN A 160 -14.39 -4.83 17.12
N ALA A 161 -13.10 -4.60 16.88
CA ALA A 161 -12.09 -4.58 17.91
C ALA A 161 -12.31 -3.45 18.93
N GLU A 162 -11.70 -3.57 20.10
CA GLU A 162 -11.72 -2.50 21.09
C GLU A 162 -11.06 -1.23 20.55
N ARG A 163 -11.55 -0.06 20.98
CA ARG A 163 -11.10 1.25 20.49
C ARG A 163 -9.59 1.41 20.47
N HIS A 164 -8.90 1.03 21.53
CA HIS A 164 -7.46 1.23 21.62
C HIS A 164 -6.66 0.44 20.56
N ILE A 165 -7.22 -0.65 20.02
CA ILE A 165 -6.60 -1.46 18.96
C ILE A 165 -6.74 -0.76 17.61
N VAL A 166 -7.97 -0.36 17.26
CA VAL A 166 -8.26 0.38 16.03
C VAL A 166 -7.53 1.73 16.01
N GLU A 167 -7.53 2.43 17.15
CA GLU A 167 -6.83 3.70 17.33
C GLU A 167 -5.32 3.54 17.08
N ALA A 168 -4.71 2.44 17.50
CA ALA A 168 -3.30 2.17 17.23
C ALA A 168 -3.02 2.02 15.72
N GLU A 169 -3.84 1.29 14.96
CA GLU A 169 -3.68 1.16 13.51
C GLU A 169 -3.89 2.50 12.78
N MET A 170 -4.90 3.28 13.19
CA MET A 170 -5.12 4.62 12.64
C MET A 170 -3.95 5.57 12.92
N LEU A 171 -3.35 5.50 14.11
CA LEU A 171 -2.17 6.29 14.47
C LEU A 171 -0.91 5.84 13.72
N ASP A 172 -0.77 4.55 13.40
CA ASP A 172 0.33 4.04 12.57
C ASP A 172 0.22 4.56 11.12
N LEU A 173 -1.01 4.61 10.58
CA LEU A 173 -1.27 5.25 9.28
C LEU A 173 -1.00 6.76 9.32
N ASP A 174 -1.45 7.48 10.36
CA ASP A 174 -1.15 8.91 10.54
C ASP A 174 0.35 9.19 10.58
N ALA A 175 1.13 8.34 11.25
CA ALA A 175 2.57 8.44 11.30
C ALA A 175 3.22 8.18 9.92
N ALA A 176 2.70 7.25 9.11
CA ALA A 176 3.16 7.06 7.74
C ALA A 176 2.80 8.26 6.84
N VAL A 177 1.62 8.85 7.01
CA VAL A 177 1.22 10.10 6.33
C VAL A 177 2.17 11.25 6.71
N ARG A 178 2.58 11.35 7.99
CA ARG A 178 3.60 12.31 8.43
C ARG A 178 4.88 12.18 7.61
N VAL A 179 5.41 10.97 7.43
CA VAL A 179 6.63 10.72 6.64
C VAL A 179 6.47 11.24 5.20
N ALA A 180 5.32 10.98 4.57
CA ALA A 180 5.05 11.45 3.22
C ALA A 180 4.92 12.99 3.14
N LEU A 181 4.34 13.63 4.16
CA LEU A 181 4.23 15.08 4.24
C LEU A 181 5.59 15.74 4.47
N ASP A 182 6.42 15.19 5.37
CA ASP A 182 7.77 15.66 5.64
C ASP A 182 8.65 15.55 4.39
N PHE A 183 8.58 14.42 3.68
CA PHE A 183 9.26 14.23 2.39
C PHE A 183 8.85 15.31 1.36
N ARG A 184 7.56 15.62 1.28
CA ARG A 184 7.05 16.67 0.39
C ARG A 184 7.58 18.07 0.74
N GLU A 185 7.88 18.36 2.01
CA GLU A 185 8.48 19.67 2.38
C GLU A 185 9.82 19.89 1.68
N GLU A 186 10.60 18.82 1.53
CA GLU A 186 11.86 18.83 0.79
C GLU A 186 11.65 18.65 -0.72
N HIS A 187 10.54 18.05 -1.14
CA HIS A 187 10.21 17.72 -2.53
C HIS A 187 8.84 18.30 -2.94
N PRO A 188 8.76 19.63 -3.21
CA PRO A 188 7.48 20.31 -3.44
C PRO A 188 6.75 19.86 -4.72
N GLY A 189 7.40 19.07 -5.59
CA GLY A 189 6.80 18.41 -6.75
C GLY A 189 5.93 17.20 -6.40
N THR A 190 5.87 16.79 -5.14
CA THR A 190 5.12 15.61 -4.69
C THR A 190 3.66 15.92 -4.39
N LEU A 191 2.76 15.16 -5.02
CA LEU A 191 1.35 15.05 -4.63
C LEU A 191 1.20 13.94 -3.59
N VAL A 192 0.57 14.26 -2.46
CA VAL A 192 0.16 13.28 -1.44
C VAL A 192 -1.36 13.20 -1.44
N LEU A 193 -1.89 11.98 -1.56
CA LEU A 193 -3.31 11.65 -1.51
C LEU A 193 -3.54 10.65 -0.36
N VAL A 194 -4.51 10.94 0.51
CA VAL A 194 -4.93 10.05 1.62
C VAL A 194 -6.41 9.79 1.49
N VAL A 195 -6.80 8.53 1.29
CA VAL A 195 -8.18 8.10 1.08
C VAL A 195 -8.34 6.65 1.53
N ALA A 196 -9.55 6.24 1.90
CA ALA A 196 -9.90 4.85 2.14
C ALA A 196 -10.58 4.23 0.91
N ASP A 197 -10.53 2.92 0.78
CA ASP A 197 -11.26 2.18 -0.25
C ASP A 197 -12.76 2.08 0.06
N HIS A 198 -13.12 1.88 1.34
CA HIS A 198 -14.48 1.94 1.89
C HIS A 198 -14.48 2.16 3.41
N GLU A 199 -15.68 2.28 4.01
CA GLU A 199 -15.86 2.19 5.47
C GLU A 199 -16.13 0.74 5.88
N THR A 200 -15.70 0.35 7.08
CA THR A 200 -15.95 -0.97 7.66
C THR A 200 -16.44 -0.86 9.10
N GLY A 201 -17.43 -1.67 9.46
CA GLY A 201 -17.96 -1.77 10.82
C GLY A 201 -19.23 -0.96 11.10
N GLY A 202 -19.55 0.02 10.24
CA GLY A 202 -20.68 0.93 10.42
C GLY A 202 -20.62 1.62 11.79
N VAL A 203 -19.50 2.30 12.00
CA VAL A 203 -19.02 2.75 13.32
C VAL A 203 -19.84 3.92 13.85
N THR A 204 -20.13 3.87 15.15
CA THR A 204 -20.78 4.95 15.89
C THR A 204 -19.94 5.34 17.09
N LEU A 205 -19.88 6.64 17.38
CA LEU A 205 -19.22 7.17 18.57
C LEU A 205 -20.27 7.53 19.61
N SER A 206 -20.06 7.04 20.82
CA SER A 206 -20.87 7.36 21.99
C SER A 206 -19.96 7.57 23.20
N ASN A 207 -20.54 7.96 24.32
CA ASN A 207 -19.82 8.11 25.58
C ASN A 207 -20.42 7.17 26.64
N ASP A 208 -19.58 6.61 27.49
CA ASP A 208 -20.04 5.90 28.70
C ASP A 208 -20.35 6.87 29.86
N ASP A 209 -20.69 6.32 31.02
CA ASP A 209 -21.01 7.10 32.24
C ASP A 209 -19.82 7.93 32.75
N ASN A 210 -18.58 7.52 32.43
CA ASN A 210 -17.36 8.25 32.76
C ASN A 210 -17.00 9.32 31.70
N ARG A 211 -17.79 9.42 30.63
CA ARG A 211 -17.56 10.25 29.44
C ARG A 211 -16.39 9.81 28.57
N ASP A 212 -15.99 8.55 28.69
CA ASP A 212 -14.99 7.96 27.81
C ASP A 212 -15.64 7.63 26.46
N ILE A 213 -14.89 7.86 25.37
CA ILE A 213 -15.36 7.56 24.01
C ILE A 213 -15.42 6.05 23.84
N VAL A 214 -16.59 5.56 23.45
CA VAL A 214 -16.89 4.17 23.14
C VAL A 214 -17.25 4.03 21.66
N LEU A 215 -16.64 3.05 21.00
CA LEU A 215 -17.01 2.62 19.65
C LEU A 215 -18.17 1.63 19.71
N GLY A 216 -19.24 1.93 19.00
CA GLY A 216 -20.30 0.98 18.67
C GLY A 216 -20.20 0.54 17.21
N TYR A 217 -20.49 -0.73 16.94
CA TYR A 217 -20.45 -1.33 15.60
C TYR A 217 -21.84 -1.81 15.21
N SER A 218 -22.25 -1.55 13.96
CA SER A 218 -23.54 -2.02 13.43
C SER A 218 -23.41 -3.26 12.54
N THR A 219 -22.20 -3.56 12.08
CA THR A 219 -21.87 -4.73 11.25
C THR A 219 -20.41 -5.12 11.48
N GLY A 220 -20.01 -6.32 11.05
CA GLY A 220 -18.60 -6.72 10.94
C GLY A 220 -18.16 -6.81 9.47
N TYR A 221 -18.74 -5.97 8.61
CA TYR A 221 -18.51 -5.91 7.16
C TYR A 221 -18.44 -4.47 6.69
N HIS A 222 -18.12 -4.27 5.41
CA HIS A 222 -18.04 -2.96 4.79
C HIS A 222 -19.41 -2.27 4.77
N THR A 223 -19.41 -0.94 4.74
CA THR A 223 -20.59 -0.14 4.47
C THR A 223 -20.37 0.81 3.29
N ALA A 224 -21.47 1.42 2.81
CA ALA A 224 -21.44 2.39 1.72
C ALA A 224 -21.32 3.84 2.22
N ALA A 225 -20.79 4.04 3.43
CA ALA A 225 -20.56 5.39 3.95
C ALA A 225 -19.51 6.12 3.09
N PHE A 226 -19.66 7.44 2.97
CA PHE A 226 -18.66 8.27 2.30
C PHE A 226 -17.33 8.22 3.06
N VAL A 227 -16.25 8.00 2.32
CA VAL A 227 -14.88 8.07 2.84
C VAL A 227 -14.30 9.45 2.58
N PRO A 228 -13.55 10.03 3.53
CA PRO A 228 -12.85 11.29 3.29
C PRO A 228 -11.68 11.08 2.33
N LEU A 229 -11.44 12.08 1.49
CA LEU A 229 -10.27 12.17 0.62
C LEU A 229 -9.55 13.48 0.93
N PHE A 230 -8.24 13.38 1.19
CA PHE A 230 -7.36 14.51 1.41
C PHE A 230 -6.26 14.53 0.35
N ALA A 231 -6.00 15.69 -0.25
CA ALA A 231 -4.95 15.85 -1.25
C ALA A 231 -4.15 17.12 -0.97
N VAL A 232 -2.82 17.05 -1.16
CA VAL A 232 -1.92 18.20 -1.06
C VAL A 232 -0.74 18.07 -2.02
N GLY A 233 -0.36 19.17 -2.67
CA GLY A 233 0.68 19.19 -3.69
C GLY A 233 0.15 19.54 -5.09
N PRO A 234 0.98 19.43 -6.13
CA PRO A 234 0.59 19.72 -7.50
C PRO A 234 -0.60 18.86 -7.96
N GLY A 235 -1.65 19.50 -8.49
CA GLY A 235 -2.86 18.81 -8.95
C GLY A 235 -3.87 18.49 -7.84
N ALA A 236 -3.60 18.84 -6.57
CA ALA A 236 -4.52 18.57 -5.46
C ALA A 236 -5.91 19.22 -5.64
N GLU A 237 -6.00 20.34 -6.35
CA GLU A 237 -7.26 21.03 -6.66
C GLU A 237 -8.23 20.18 -7.49
N ARG A 238 -7.73 19.14 -8.18
CA ARG A 238 -8.52 18.19 -8.96
C ARG A 238 -9.38 17.27 -8.10
N PHE A 239 -9.05 17.14 -6.81
CA PHE A 239 -9.69 16.19 -5.90
C PHE A 239 -10.71 16.86 -4.95
N GLY A 240 -11.19 18.05 -5.28
CA GLY A 240 -12.22 18.75 -4.51
C GLY A 240 -13.63 18.25 -4.81
N GLY A 241 -14.47 18.16 -3.78
CA GLY A 241 -15.90 17.85 -3.91
C GLY A 241 -16.24 16.41 -3.54
N ILE A 242 -17.34 15.91 -4.11
CA ILE A 242 -17.76 14.50 -3.99
C ILE A 242 -17.37 13.83 -5.31
N LEU A 243 -16.59 12.76 -5.20
CA LEU A 243 -16.04 12.02 -6.33
C LEU A 243 -16.36 10.54 -6.18
N ASP A 244 -16.60 9.86 -7.29
CA ASP A 244 -16.61 8.41 -7.33
C ASP A 244 -15.16 7.87 -7.30
N ASN A 245 -14.94 6.68 -6.72
CA ASN A 245 -13.59 6.10 -6.62
C ASN A 245 -12.91 5.93 -8.01
N ASP A 246 -13.68 5.66 -9.06
CA ASP A 246 -13.13 5.55 -10.41
C ASP A 246 -12.73 6.92 -11.01
N GLU A 247 -13.37 8.02 -10.58
CA GLU A 247 -12.94 9.39 -10.91
C GLU A 247 -11.59 9.71 -10.30
N VAL A 248 -11.36 9.33 -9.03
CA VAL A 248 -10.07 9.49 -8.34
C VAL A 248 -8.97 8.77 -9.11
N GLY A 249 -9.22 7.51 -9.51
CA GLY A 249 -8.28 6.73 -10.32
C GLY A 249 -8.00 7.34 -11.70
N ARG A 250 -9.03 7.88 -12.37
CA ARG A 250 -8.87 8.59 -13.66
C ARG A 250 -8.00 9.85 -13.50
N ILE A 251 -8.26 10.66 -12.47
CA ILE A 251 -7.46 11.85 -12.17
C ILE A 251 -6.00 11.48 -11.90
N LEU A 252 -5.74 10.47 -11.07
CA LEU A 252 -4.38 9.99 -10.79
C LEU A 252 -3.65 9.57 -12.07
N LYS A 253 -4.30 8.79 -12.94
CA LYS A 253 -3.72 8.38 -14.23
C LYS A 253 -3.39 9.56 -15.13
N GLU A 254 -4.24 10.56 -15.18
CA GLU A 254 -3.99 11.77 -15.97
C GLU A 254 -2.82 12.58 -15.42
N LEU A 255 -2.72 12.73 -14.10
CA LEU A 255 -1.62 13.47 -13.46
C LEU A 255 -0.28 12.74 -13.65
N VAL A 256 -0.26 11.42 -13.42
CA VAL A 256 0.92 10.59 -13.67
C VAL A 256 1.27 10.58 -15.15
N GLY A 257 0.29 10.59 -16.06
CA GLY A 257 0.48 10.54 -17.51
C GLY A 257 0.78 11.88 -18.20
N ALA A 258 0.61 13.01 -17.52
CA ALA A 258 0.76 14.35 -18.10
C ALA A 258 2.21 14.69 -18.43
N ALA A 259 2.50 15.12 -19.67
CA ALA A 259 3.85 15.52 -20.10
C ALA A 259 4.45 16.57 -19.14
N PRO A 260 5.77 16.49 -18.84
CA PRO A 260 6.43 17.43 -17.94
C PRO A 260 6.31 18.89 -18.40
#